data_AF-A0A9E1IDR5-F1
#
_entry.id   AF-A0A9E1IDR5-F1
#
_cell.length_a   1.000
_cell.length_b   1.000
_cell.length_c   1.000
_cell.angle_alpha   90.00
_cell.angle_beta   90.00
_cell.angle_gamma   90.00
#
_symmetry.space_group_name_H-M   'P 1'
#
loop_
_entity.id
_entity.type
_entity.pdbx_description
1 polymer ?
#
loop_
_entity_poly.entity_id
_entity_poly.type
_entity_poly.pdbx_seq_one_letter_code
_entity_poly.pdbx_strand_id
1 'polypeptide(L)'
;QVKNAYKSIDPQLTLPDEVLRHLPACVEACPTQALSFGNLNDERSAPNHLRKSGRSYEVLPELNVRPAINYLAKASFHIDTGDGGH
;
A
#
# COMPACT_ATOMS: atom_id res chain seq x y z
N GLN A 1 -16.84 -13.84 15.89
CA GLN A 1 -17.78 -13.69 14.77
C GLN A 1 -17.05 -13.54 13.42
N VAL A 2 -16.12 -12.60 13.22
CA VAL A 2 -15.43 -12.43 11.90
C VAL A 2 -14.36 -13.51 11.61
N LYS A 3 -13.52 -13.90 12.59
CA LYS A 3 -12.43 -14.87 12.39
C LYS A 3 -12.89 -16.29 12.01
N ASN A 4 -14.11 -16.69 12.37
CA ASN A 4 -14.64 -18.01 12.03
C ASN A 4 -15.17 -18.10 10.59
N ALA A 5 -15.59 -16.98 9.99
CA ALA A 5 -16.02 -16.95 8.59
C ALA A 5 -14.85 -17.19 7.62
N TYR A 6 -13.62 -16.84 8.00
CA TYR A 6 -12.43 -17.07 7.18
C TYR A 6 -11.81 -18.46 7.31
N LYS A 7 -12.16 -19.24 8.35
CA LYS A 7 -11.57 -20.57 8.59
C LYS A 7 -12.14 -21.68 7.69
N SER A 8 -13.35 -21.49 7.15
CA SER A 8 -14.02 -22.46 6.27
C SER A 8 -13.81 -22.16 4.77
N ILE A 9 -13.08 -21.09 4.46
CA ILE A 9 -12.76 -20.69 3.10
C ILE A 9 -11.44 -21.36 2.72
N ASP A 10 -11.39 -21.95 1.53
CA ASP A 10 -10.19 -22.59 0.97
C ASP A 10 -8.96 -21.69 1.24
N PRO A 11 -7.90 -22.20 1.89
CA PRO A 11 -6.69 -21.42 2.19
C PRO A 11 -5.95 -20.92 0.92
N GLN A 12 -6.29 -21.45 -0.26
CA GLN A 12 -5.82 -20.98 -1.57
C GLN A 12 -6.75 -19.95 -2.21
N LEU A 13 -7.91 -19.64 -1.62
CA LEU A 13 -8.83 -18.65 -2.17
C LEU A 13 -8.25 -17.24 -1.97
N THR A 14 -7.58 -16.74 -2.99
CA THR A 14 -7.29 -15.32 -3.14
C THR A 14 -8.60 -14.58 -3.31
N LEU A 15 -9.02 -13.86 -2.27
CA LEU A 15 -10.18 -12.97 -2.39
C LEU A 15 -9.89 -11.95 -3.49
N PRO A 16 -10.74 -11.87 -4.53
CA PRO A 16 -10.56 -10.88 -5.57
C PRO A 16 -10.68 -9.47 -4.97
N ASP A 17 -9.87 -8.55 -5.48
CA ASP A 17 -9.81 -7.15 -5.01
C ASP A 17 -11.20 -6.47 -5.05
N GLU A 18 -12.08 -6.91 -5.97
CA GLU A 18 -13.47 -6.47 -6.06
C GLU A 18 -14.32 -6.82 -4.83
N VAL A 19 -14.06 -7.94 -4.14
CA VAL A 19 -14.78 -8.32 -2.90
C VAL A 19 -14.29 -7.49 -1.71
N LEU A 20 -13.09 -6.89 -1.82
CA LEU A 20 -12.58 -5.89 -0.89
C LEU A 20 -13.09 -4.46 -1.21
N ARG A 21 -14.04 -4.28 -2.15
CA ARG A 21 -14.55 -2.97 -2.61
C ARG A 21 -15.08 -2.04 -1.52
N HIS A 22 -15.42 -2.56 -0.34
CA HIS A 22 -15.58 -1.70 0.82
C HIS A 22 -14.21 -1.27 1.30
N LEU A 23 -13.68 -0.25 0.63
CA LEU A 23 -12.44 0.39 1.01
C LEU A 23 -12.60 0.91 2.45
N PRO A 24 -11.55 0.79 3.30
CA PRO A 24 -11.57 1.43 4.60
C PRO A 24 -11.92 2.92 4.44
N ALA A 25 -12.70 3.48 5.36
CA ALA A 25 -13.14 4.87 5.28
C ALA A 25 -11.99 5.86 5.05
N CYS A 26 -10.80 5.61 5.60
CA CYS A 26 -9.63 6.45 5.37
C CYS A 26 -9.13 6.42 3.91
N VAL A 27 -9.26 5.28 3.23
CA VAL A 27 -8.92 5.12 1.82
C VAL A 27 -9.99 5.80 0.95
N GLU A 28 -11.27 5.58 1.27
CA GLU A 28 -12.39 6.19 0.57
C GLU A 28 -12.41 7.71 0.70
N ALA A 29 -12.12 8.23 1.90
CA ALA A 29 -12.13 9.66 2.18
C ALA A 29 -10.90 10.40 1.64
N CYS A 30 -9.86 9.70 1.14
CA CYS A 30 -8.62 10.33 0.72
C CYS A 30 -8.72 10.87 -0.73
N PRO A 31 -8.83 12.20 -0.93
CA PRO A 31 -9.04 12.76 -2.26
C PRO A 31 -7.80 12.61 -3.17
N THR A 32 -6.61 12.56 -2.58
CA THR A 32 -5.34 12.43 -3.31
C THR A 32 -4.96 10.98 -3.61
N GLN A 33 -5.77 10.02 -3.15
CA GLN A 33 -5.51 8.58 -3.33
C GLN A 33 -4.15 8.15 -2.75
N ALA A 34 -3.75 8.75 -1.63
CA ALA A 34 -2.46 8.48 -1.00
C ALA A 34 -2.39 7.10 -0.31
N LEU A 35 -3.53 6.48 -0.03
CA LEU A 35 -3.65 5.17 0.60
C LEU A 35 -4.17 4.15 -0.41
N SER A 36 -3.60 2.95 -0.42
CA SER A 36 -4.09 1.81 -1.19
C SER A 36 -4.27 0.60 -0.27
N PHE A 37 -5.42 -0.06 -0.37
CA PHE A 37 -5.77 -1.25 0.41
C PHE A 37 -6.16 -2.37 -0.53
N GLY A 38 -5.74 -3.61 -0.23
CA GLY A 38 -5.98 -4.77 -1.09
C GLY A 38 -5.20 -6.01 -0.65
N ASN A 39 -5.28 -7.07 -1.46
CA ASN A 39 -4.69 -8.37 -1.14
C ASN A 39 -3.23 -8.50 -1.63
N LEU A 40 -2.27 -8.57 -0.70
CA LEU A 40 -0.85 -8.71 -1.04
C LEU A 40 -0.48 -10.04 -1.73
N ASN A 41 -1.31 -11.08 -1.60
CA ASN A 41 -1.11 -12.35 -2.31
C ASN A 41 -1.60 -12.31 -3.76
N ASP A 42 -2.43 -11.31 -4.12
CA ASP A 42 -2.79 -11.06 -5.51
C ASP A 42 -1.72 -10.20 -6.17
N GLU A 43 -1.01 -10.78 -7.14
CA GLU A 43 0.05 -10.12 -7.90
C GLU A 43 -0.43 -8.96 -8.75
N ARG A 44 -1.74 -8.90 -9.05
CA ARG A 44 -2.36 -7.84 -9.84
C ARG A 44 -2.88 -6.68 -8.96
N SER A 45 -2.82 -6.82 -7.64
CA SER A 45 -3.32 -5.79 -6.73
C SER A 45 -2.41 -4.57 -6.69
N ALA A 46 -3.01 -3.38 -6.58
CA ALA A 46 -2.27 -2.13 -6.39
C ALA A 46 -1.24 -2.18 -5.24
N PRO A 47 -1.57 -2.65 -4.01
CA PRO A 47 -0.58 -2.73 -2.93
C PRO A 47 0.56 -3.72 -3.22
N ASN A 48 0.34 -4.81 -3.96
CA ASN A 48 1.44 -5.71 -4.35
C ASN A 48 2.46 -4.98 -5.25
N HIS A 49 1.96 -4.25 -6.24
CA HIS A 49 2.80 -3.45 -7.13
C HIS A 49 3.52 -2.31 -6.39
N LEU A 50 2.82 -1.56 -5.53
CA LEU A 50 3.41 -0.45 -4.77
C LEU A 50 4.49 -0.92 -3.79
N ARG A 51 4.29 -2.08 -3.13
CA ARG A 51 5.29 -2.67 -2.23
C ARG A 51 6.59 -3.06 -2.94
N LYS A 52 6.51 -3.39 -4.24
CA LYS A 52 7.68 -3.69 -5.08
C LYS A 52 8.36 -2.44 -5.65
N SER A 53 7.79 -1.24 -5.41
CA SER A 53 8.41 0.02 -5.85
C SER A 53 9.73 0.25 -5.12
N GLY A 54 10.74 0.78 -5.82
CA GLY A 54 11.99 1.23 -5.19
C GLY A 54 11.81 2.37 -4.19
N ARG A 55 10.61 2.98 -4.11
CA ARG A 55 10.25 3.97 -3.09
C ARG A 55 9.64 3.35 -1.83
N SER A 56 9.35 2.05 -1.82
CA SER A 56 8.68 1.39 -0.70
C SER A 56 9.64 1.20 0.47
N TYR A 57 9.17 1.48 1.69
CA TYR A 57 9.92 1.21 2.92
C TYR A 57 8.98 0.91 4.10
N GLU A 58 9.50 0.14 5.05
CA GLU A 58 8.86 -0.11 6.34
C GLU A 58 9.37 0.91 7.37
N VAL A 59 8.52 1.31 8.31
CA VAL A 59 8.89 2.20 9.41
C VAL A 59 9.51 1.37 10.53
N LEU A 60 10.70 1.79 11.00
CA LEU A 60 11.47 1.13 12.07
C LEU A 60 11.74 -0.37 11.77
N PRO A 61 12.35 -0.71 10.62
CA PRO A 61 12.59 -2.11 10.23
C PRO A 61 13.48 -2.86 11.22
N GLU A 62 14.34 -2.16 11.97
CA GLU A 62 15.23 -2.73 13.00
C GLU A 62 14.47 -3.43 14.14
N LEU A 63 13.20 -3.07 14.37
CA LEU A 63 12.37 -3.70 15.40
C LEU A 63 11.73 -5.01 14.93
N ASN A 64 11.84 -5.37 13.65
CA ASN A 64 11.30 -6.60 13.05
C ASN A 64 9.83 -6.90 13.40
N VAL A 65 9.00 -5.86 13.51
CA VAL A 65 7.57 -5.99 13.84
C VAL A 65 6.70 -6.46 12.66
N ARG A 66 7.30 -6.51 11.45
CA ARG A 66 6.66 -6.96 10.20
C ARG A 66 5.30 -6.28 9.99
N PRO A 67 5.28 -4.93 9.87
CA PRO A 67 4.04 -4.17 9.83
C PRO A 67 3.22 -4.52 8.60
N ALA A 68 1.89 -4.42 8.71
CA ALA A 68 0.98 -4.62 7.59
C ALA A 68 0.94 -3.42 6.62
N ILE A 69 1.64 -2.32 6.93
CA ILE A 69 1.62 -1.06 6.19
C ILE A 69 3.03 -0.78 5.65
N ASN A 70 3.11 -0.41 4.38
CA ASN A 70 4.33 0.07 3.72
C ASN A 70 4.13 1.53 3.29
N TYR A 71 5.17 2.34 3.38
CA TYR A 71 5.15 3.74 2.97
C TYR A 71 5.93 3.94 1.68
N LEU A 72 5.59 4.98 0.92
CA LEU A 72 6.33 5.37 -0.27
C LEU A 72 7.09 6.67 0.00
N ALA A 73 8.40 6.64 -0.22
CA ALA A 73 9.27 7.80 -0.06
C ALA A 73 8.79 8.96 -0.94
N LYS A 74 8.81 10.18 -0.41
CA LYS A 74 8.46 11.39 -1.18
C LYS A 74 9.47 11.59 -2.31
N ALA A 75 8.98 11.74 -3.54
CA ALA A 75 9.83 12.20 -4.64
C ALA A 75 9.85 13.74 -4.63
N SER A 76 11.02 14.32 -4.38
CA SER A 76 11.26 15.76 -4.48
C SER A 76 12.18 16.02 -5.66
N PHE A 77 11.69 16.77 -6.63
CA PHE A 77 12.51 17.25 -7.75
C PHE A 77 13.17 18.55 -7.29
N HIS A 78 14.51 18.57 -7.28
CA HIS A 78 15.24 19.83 -7.18
C HIS A 78 15.46 20.33 -8.60
N ILE A 79 14.94 21.52 -8.90
CA ILE A 79 15.23 22.19 -10.17
C ILE A 79 16.35 23.18 -9.85
N ASP A 80 17.57 22.83 -10.25
CA ASP A 80 18.68 23.78 -10.29
C ASP A 80 18.33 24.83 -11.34
N THR A 81 17.67 25.90 -10.89
CA THR A 81 17.49 27.09 -11.71
C THR A 81 18.83 27.79 -11.68
N GLY A 82 19.71 27.45 -12.61
CA GLY A 82 21.00 28.10 -12.77
C GLY A 82 20.79 29.61 -12.80
N ASP A 83 21.22 30.29 -11.75
CA ASP A 83 21.11 31.73 -11.58
C ASP A 83 22.20 32.43 -12.39
N GLY A 84 22.02 32.47 -13.71
CA GLY A 84 22.60 33.54 -14.51
C GLY A 84 21.92 34.86 -14.14
N GLY A 85 22.46 35.61 -13.18
CA GLY A 85 21.90 36.92 -12.85
C GLY A 85 22.56 37.74 -11.72
N HIS A 86 23.83 38.14 -11.88
CA HIS A 86 24.20 39.56 -12.04
C HIS A 86 25.61 39.67 -12.67
#